data_AF-S6D2Y4-F1
#
_entry.id   AF-S6D2Y4-F1
#
_cell.length_a   1.000
_cell.length_b   1.000
_cell.length_c   1.000
_cell.angle_alpha   90.00
_cell.angle_beta   90.00
_cell.angle_gamma   90.00
#
_symmetry.space_group_name_H-M   'P 1'
#
loop_
_entity.id
_entity.type
_entity.pdbx_description
1 polymer ?
#
loop_
_entity_poly.entity_id
_entity_poly.type
_entity_poly.pdbx_seq_one_letter_code
_entity_poly.pdbx_strand_id
1 'polypeptide(L)'
;MCDRLVTWYVNLTDTIAIPAEWPAHVIKKFLVPLAEQVMDAVNAGKPVILQVFNTPAKLVQRQDGNRILYFFEKVFTEELVGSYFIDVVFDMNDENIEAMNDVPRPEPHNPNALEHRISLDGYKIQVYRSEFRATYYLTPTVKR
;
A
#
# COMPACT_ATOMS: atom_id res chain seq x y z
N MET A 1 -10.89 21.57 22.54
CA MET A 1 -10.81 20.14 22.89
C MET A 1 -10.34 19.43 21.64
N CYS A 2 -9.12 18.92 21.62
CA CYS A 2 -8.60 18.18 20.48
C CYS A 2 -9.18 16.77 20.56
N ASP A 3 -10.15 16.44 19.70
CA ASP A 3 -10.53 15.06 19.47
C ASP A 3 -9.30 14.33 18.94
N ARG A 4 -8.61 13.61 19.83
CA ARG A 4 -7.63 12.61 19.45
C ARG A 4 -8.42 11.57 18.66
N LEU A 5 -8.39 11.67 17.34
CA LEU A 5 -8.92 10.64 16.45
C LEU A 5 -8.25 9.33 16.85
N VAL A 6 -9.00 8.50 17.59
CA VAL A 6 -8.54 7.15 17.94
C VAL A 6 -8.43 6.44 16.61
N THR A 7 -7.20 6.23 16.14
CA THR A 7 -6.97 5.45 14.91
C THR A 7 -7.28 4.00 15.26
N TRP A 8 -8.31 3.44 14.62
CA TRP A 8 -8.69 2.05 14.83
C TRP A 8 -7.84 1.18 13.90
N TYR A 9 -7.35 0.07 14.43
CA TYR A 9 -6.53 -0.87 13.69
C TYR A 9 -7.29 -2.19 13.52
N VAL A 10 -7.09 -2.83 12.37
CA VAL A 10 -7.59 -4.16 12.10
C VAL A 10 -6.41 -5.08 11.78
N ASN A 11 -6.51 -6.33 12.25
CA ASN A 11 -5.51 -7.34 11.99
C ASN A 11 -5.61 -7.80 10.53
N LEU A 12 -4.57 -7.49 9.74
CA LEU A 12 -4.40 -8.05 8.40
C LEU A 12 -3.95 -9.51 8.50
N THR A 13 -2.98 -9.78 9.36
CA THR A 13 -2.54 -11.13 9.78
C THR A 13 -2.48 -11.18 11.31
N ASP A 14 -1.95 -12.27 11.87
CA ASP A 14 -1.66 -12.39 13.31
C ASP A 14 -0.53 -11.45 13.80
N THR A 15 0.28 -10.94 12.88
CA THR A 15 1.47 -10.12 13.16
C THR A 15 1.43 -8.73 12.52
N ILE A 16 0.51 -8.49 11.57
CA ILE A 16 0.38 -7.23 10.83
C ILE A 16 -0.97 -6.58 11.15
N ALA A 17 -0.92 -5.35 11.65
CA ALA A 17 -2.07 -4.49 11.90
C ALA A 17 -2.05 -3.27 10.97
N ILE A 18 -3.21 -2.94 10.39
CA ILE A 18 -3.37 -1.84 9.42
C ILE A 18 -4.50 -0.90 9.86
N PRO A 19 -4.55 0.35 9.34
CA PRO A 19 -5.65 1.27 9.61
C PRO A 19 -6.99 0.65 9.18
N ALA A 20 -8.04 0.82 9.98
CA ALA A 20 -9.37 0.30 9.69
C ALA A 20 -9.98 0.90 8.41
N GLU A 21 -9.51 2.08 7.98
CA GLU A 21 -9.88 2.74 6.73
C GLU A 21 -9.38 1.98 5.49
N TRP A 22 -8.37 1.12 5.63
CA TRP A 22 -7.92 0.29 4.52
C TRP A 22 -8.95 -0.81 4.25
N PRO A 23 -9.30 -1.09 2.97
CA PRO A 23 -10.28 -2.10 2.59
C PRO A 23 -9.71 -3.52 2.71
N ALA A 24 -9.21 -3.89 3.89
CA ALA A 24 -8.53 -5.14 4.20
C ALA A 24 -9.33 -6.37 3.75
N HIS A 25 -10.64 -6.35 3.96
CA HIS A 25 -11.54 -7.44 3.60
C HIS A 25 -11.68 -7.64 2.08
N VAL A 26 -11.51 -6.58 1.29
CA VAL A 26 -11.63 -6.64 -0.18
C VAL A 26 -10.32 -7.11 -0.81
N ILE A 27 -9.20 -6.54 -0.35
CA ILE A 27 -7.90 -6.72 -1.01
C ILE A 27 -6.89 -7.46 -0.14
N LYS A 28 -7.34 -8.27 0.81
CA LYS A 28 -6.45 -9.01 1.74
C LYS A 28 -5.34 -9.76 1.02
N LYS A 29 -5.69 -10.53 -0.02
CA LYS A 29 -4.76 -11.32 -0.82
C LYS A 29 -3.69 -10.46 -1.51
N PHE A 30 -4.00 -9.19 -1.76
CA PHE A 30 -3.05 -8.22 -2.32
C PHE A 30 -2.25 -7.48 -1.23
N LEU A 31 -2.90 -7.04 -0.16
CA LEU A 31 -2.27 -6.26 0.90
C LEU A 31 -1.23 -7.05 1.70
N VAL A 32 -1.44 -8.35 1.94
CA VAL A 32 -0.48 -9.16 2.71
C VAL A 32 0.90 -9.17 2.05
N PRO A 33 1.06 -9.65 0.79
CA PRO A 33 2.36 -9.66 0.14
C PRO A 33 2.92 -8.25 -0.11
N LEU A 34 2.07 -7.23 -0.28
CA LEU A 34 2.54 -5.84 -0.37
C LEU A 34 3.10 -5.34 0.96
N ALA A 35 2.43 -5.65 2.07
CA ALA A 35 2.89 -5.30 3.42
C ALA A 35 4.23 -5.98 3.74
N GLU A 36 4.39 -7.25 3.38
CA GLU A 36 5.66 -7.98 3.50
C GLU A 36 6.79 -7.28 2.72
N GLN A 37 6.53 -6.80 1.50
CA GLN A 37 7.52 -6.03 0.74
C GLN A 37 7.90 -4.71 1.41
N VAL A 38 6.93 -4.00 2.00
CA VAL A 38 7.21 -2.79 2.77
C VAL A 38 8.07 -3.13 3.99
N MET A 39 7.79 -4.24 4.67
CA MET A 39 8.59 -4.71 5.80
C MET A 39 10.04 -4.97 5.40
N ASP A 40 10.27 -5.69 4.30
CA ASP A 40 11.62 -5.95 3.78
C ASP A 40 12.37 -4.65 3.43
N ALA A 41 11.68 -3.70 2.78
CA ALA A 41 12.26 -2.41 2.41
C ALA A 41 12.64 -1.56 3.64
N VAL A 42 11.75 -1.50 4.64
CA VAL A 42 11.99 -0.76 5.89
C VAL A 42 13.10 -1.41 6.71
N ASN A 43 13.14 -2.74 6.78
CA ASN A 43 14.23 -3.49 7.42
C ASN A 43 15.58 -3.26 6.73
N ALA A 44 15.58 -2.96 5.42
CA ALA A 44 16.76 -2.53 4.67
C ALA A 44 17.10 -1.04 4.85
N GLY A 45 16.42 -0.32 5.74
CA GLY A 45 16.68 1.09 6.05
C GLY A 45 16.03 2.09 5.10
N LYS A 46 15.10 1.64 4.23
CA LYS A 46 14.40 2.55 3.30
C LYS A 46 13.12 3.10 3.96
N PRO A 47 12.95 4.44 4.05
CA PRO A 47 11.70 5.00 4.52
C PRO A 47 10.62 4.79 3.45
N VAL A 48 9.55 4.07 3.80
CA VAL A 48 8.44 3.77 2.90
C VAL A 48 7.12 4.19 3.51
N ILE A 49 6.33 4.94 2.75
CA ILE A 49 4.94 5.24 3.04
C ILE A 49 4.06 4.40 2.14
N LEU A 50 3.18 3.58 2.73
CA LEU A 50 2.15 2.84 2.01
C LEU A 50 0.83 3.62 2.12
N GLN A 51 0.31 4.05 1.00
CA GLN A 51 -0.97 4.75 0.91
C GLN A 51 -2.00 3.86 0.24
N VAL A 52 -3.03 3.51 0.99
CA VAL A 52 -4.17 2.75 0.48
C VAL A 52 -5.41 3.60 0.67
N PHE A 53 -6.17 3.82 -0.40
CA PHE A 53 -7.44 4.56 -0.35
C PHE A 53 -7.29 5.94 0.30
N ASN A 54 -6.30 6.72 -0.14
CA ASN A 54 -5.94 8.05 0.38
C ASN A 54 -5.57 8.09 1.88
N THR A 55 -5.32 6.92 2.49
CA THR A 55 -4.88 6.82 3.89
C THR A 55 -3.40 6.40 3.91
N PRO A 56 -2.47 7.36 4.03
CA PRO A 56 -1.04 7.06 4.13
C PRO A 56 -0.69 6.50 5.50
N ALA A 57 0.14 5.47 5.52
CA ALA A 57 0.66 4.88 6.73
C ALA A 57 2.14 4.51 6.58
N LYS A 58 2.89 4.65 7.68
CA LYS A 58 4.27 4.18 7.80
C LYS A 58 4.31 2.89 8.61
N LEU A 59 5.28 2.04 8.33
CA LEU A 59 5.51 0.86 9.13
C LEU A 59 6.21 1.22 10.44
N VAL A 60 5.65 0.77 11.55
CA VAL A 60 6.23 0.84 12.89
C VAL A 60 6.27 -0.55 13.48
N GLN A 61 7.42 -0.92 14.03
CA GLN A 61 7.61 -2.19 14.72
C GLN A 61 7.37 -1.97 16.20
N ARG A 62 6.56 -2.84 16.80
CA ARG A 62 6.32 -2.86 18.24
C ARG A 62 6.66 -4.24 18.78
N GLN A 63 7.33 -4.27 19.91
CA GLN A 63 7.65 -5.51 20.59
C GLN A 63 6.52 -5.85 21.57
N ASP A 64 5.95 -7.04 21.43
CA ASP A 64 4.96 -7.61 22.36
C ASP A 64 5.52 -8.92 22.94
N GLY A 65 6.17 -8.79 24.09
CA GLY A 65 6.96 -9.87 24.69
C GLY A 65 8.07 -10.35 23.75
N ASN A 66 7.97 -11.61 23.30
CA ASN A 66 8.92 -12.23 22.37
C ASN A 66 8.48 -12.12 20.90
N ARG A 67 7.36 -11.46 20.60
CA ARG A 67 6.84 -11.31 19.24
C ARG A 67 7.04 -9.89 18.75
N ILE A 68 7.36 -9.76 17.46
CA ILE A 68 7.37 -8.46 16.78
C ILE A 68 6.03 -8.31 16.08
N LEU A 69 5.35 -7.21 16.37
CA LEU A 69 4.13 -6.79 15.70
C LEU A 69 4.44 -5.62 14.79
N TYR A 70 3.88 -5.67 13.59
CA TYR A 70 4.04 -4.67 12.55
C TYR A 70 2.77 -3.84 12.44
N PHE A 71 2.87 -2.55 12.71
CA PHE A 71 1.76 -1.60 12.65
C PHE A 71 1.97 -0.64 11.50
N PHE A 72 0.99 -0.54 10.60
CA PHE A 72 0.93 0.55 9.63
C PHE A 72 0.27 1.76 10.29
N GLU A 73 1.07 2.59 10.96
CA GLU A 73 0.58 3.79 11.65
C GLU A 73 0.24 4.88 10.64
N LYS A 74 -0.98 5.41 10.75
CA LYS A 74 -1.44 6.52 9.92
C LYS A 74 -0.55 7.75 10.13
N VAL A 75 -0.12 8.36 9.03
CA VAL A 75 0.73 9.56 9.04
C VAL A 75 0.04 10.76 8.42
N PHE A 76 0.48 11.95 8.77
CA PHE A 76 0.03 13.21 8.17
C PHE A 76 1.20 13.93 7.48
N THR A 77 0.88 14.92 6.66
CA THR A 77 1.66 15.53 5.56
C THR A 77 3.13 15.87 5.85
N GLU A 78 3.49 16.09 7.11
CA GLU A 78 4.83 16.52 7.54
C GLU A 78 5.86 15.36 7.57
N GLU A 79 5.42 14.12 7.73
CA GLU A 79 6.31 12.94 7.75
C GLU A 79 6.62 12.36 6.36
N LEU A 80 6.15 13.04 5.31
CA LEU A 80 6.17 12.54 3.92
C LEU A 80 7.46 12.87 3.16
N VAL A 81 8.28 13.80 3.65
CA VAL A 81 9.46 14.31 2.93
C VAL A 81 10.59 13.27 2.90
N GLY A 82 11.08 12.95 1.69
CA GLY A 82 12.21 12.03 1.48
C GLY A 82 11.85 10.54 1.57
N SER A 83 10.57 10.21 1.74
CA SER A 83 10.10 8.83 1.75
C SER A 83 9.81 8.30 0.35
N TYR A 84 10.00 7.00 0.14
CA TYR A 84 9.49 6.31 -1.03
C TYR A 84 8.00 6.01 -0.85
N PHE A 85 7.19 6.32 -1.85
CA PHE A 85 5.74 6.12 -1.80
C PHE A 85 5.31 4.85 -2.49
N ILE A 86 4.41 4.11 -1.86
CA ILE A 86 3.65 3.06 -2.52
C ILE A 86 2.18 3.45 -2.45
N ASP A 87 1.60 3.78 -3.59
CA ASP A 87 0.19 4.12 -3.74
C ASP A 87 -0.59 2.89 -4.21
N VAL A 88 -1.73 2.63 -3.58
CA VAL A 88 -2.70 1.62 -4.02
C VAL A 88 -3.98 2.34 -4.40
N VAL A 89 -4.21 2.45 -5.70
CA VAL A 89 -5.33 3.17 -6.30
C VAL A 89 -6.36 2.17 -6.82
N PHE A 90 -7.61 2.36 -6.43
CA PHE A 90 -8.74 1.60 -6.96
C PHE A 90 -9.30 2.33 -8.15
N ASP A 91 -9.16 1.73 -9.32
CA ASP A 91 -9.71 2.29 -10.53
C ASP A 91 -11.17 1.85 -10.67
N MET A 92 -12.08 2.68 -10.16
CA MET A 92 -13.53 2.51 -10.33
C MET A 92 -14.12 3.41 -11.42
N ASN A 93 -13.35 4.33 -12.05
CA ASN A 93 -13.86 5.31 -13.01
C ASN A 93 -12.84 5.70 -14.10
N ASP A 94 -13.33 5.90 -15.33
CA ASP A 94 -12.56 6.21 -16.55
C ASP A 94 -11.64 7.45 -16.45
N GLU A 95 -11.89 8.38 -15.52
CA GLU A 95 -11.08 9.61 -15.32
C GLU A 95 -9.63 9.32 -14.86
N ASN A 96 -9.37 8.19 -14.18
CA ASN A 96 -8.00 7.83 -13.78
C ASN A 96 -7.16 7.27 -14.95
N ILE A 97 -7.81 6.84 -16.05
CA ILE A 97 -7.13 6.37 -17.26
C ILE A 97 -6.47 7.55 -18.00
N GLU A 98 -7.09 8.74 -17.96
CA GLU A 98 -6.49 9.95 -18.55
C GLU A 98 -5.25 10.40 -17.78
N ALA A 99 -5.28 10.36 -16.43
CA ALA A 99 -4.10 10.63 -15.61
C ALA A 99 -2.95 9.62 -15.85
N MET A 100 -3.28 8.40 -16.32
CA MET A 100 -2.32 7.36 -16.69
C MET A 100 -1.56 7.68 -17.99
N ASN A 101 -2.12 8.52 -18.87
CA ASN A 101 -1.47 8.92 -20.13
C ASN A 101 -0.49 10.09 -19.97
N ASP A 102 -0.62 10.89 -18.90
CA ASP A 102 0.25 12.04 -18.63
C ASP A 102 1.54 11.69 -17.87
N VAL A 103 1.63 10.47 -17.30
CA VAL A 103 2.86 10.01 -16.63
C VAL A 103 3.75 9.29 -17.65
N PRO A 104 5.01 9.74 -17.86
CA PRO A 104 5.94 9.09 -18.78
C PRO A 104 6.11 7.62 -18.41
N ARG A 105 5.89 6.75 -19.40
CA ARG A 105 6.03 5.30 -19.24
C ARG A 105 7.46 4.97 -18.78
N PRO A 106 7.65 4.43 -17.57
CA PRO A 106 8.99 4.08 -17.10
C PRO A 106 9.48 2.81 -17.79
N GLU A 107 10.80 2.73 -17.98
CA GLU A 107 11.46 1.57 -18.57
C GLU A 107 11.23 0.29 -17.74
N PRO A 108 11.15 -0.89 -18.41
CA PRO A 108 10.84 -2.15 -17.75
C PRO A 108 12.06 -2.65 -16.96
N HIS A 109 12.23 -2.18 -15.73
CA HIS A 109 13.17 -2.78 -14.78
C HIS A 109 12.47 -3.82 -13.89
N ASN A 110 12.72 -5.09 -14.24
CA ASN A 110 12.42 -6.36 -13.56
C ASN A 110 11.07 -6.45 -12.77
N PRO A 111 10.01 -7.05 -13.36
CA PRO A 111 8.66 -7.13 -12.77
C PRO A 111 8.46 -8.23 -11.70
N ASN A 112 9.46 -9.03 -11.37
CA ASN A 112 9.22 -10.35 -10.77
C ASN A 112 9.31 -10.39 -9.24
N ALA A 113 8.21 -10.05 -8.57
CA ALA A 113 7.81 -10.75 -7.34
C ALA A 113 6.32 -10.56 -7.03
N LEU A 114 5.78 -9.34 -7.14
CA LEU A 114 4.39 -9.07 -6.74
C LEU A 114 3.37 -9.44 -7.83
N GLU A 115 3.64 -9.07 -9.09
CA GLU A 115 2.72 -9.29 -10.22
C GLU A 115 2.47 -10.78 -10.50
N HIS A 116 3.50 -11.63 -10.32
CA HIS A 116 3.36 -13.09 -10.46
C HIS A 116 2.79 -13.78 -9.22
N ARG A 117 2.83 -13.14 -8.04
CA ARG A 117 2.32 -13.72 -6.80
C ARG A 117 0.86 -13.36 -6.52
N ILE A 118 0.35 -12.27 -7.11
CA ILE A 118 -0.99 -11.78 -6.81
C ILE A 118 -1.86 -11.83 -8.05
N SER A 119 -2.51 -12.98 -8.25
CA SER A 119 -3.80 -13.00 -8.93
C SER A 119 -4.86 -12.65 -7.91
N LEU A 120 -5.35 -11.41 -7.91
CA LEU A 120 -6.52 -11.05 -7.14
C LEU A 120 -7.74 -11.49 -7.97
N ASP A 121 -8.43 -12.56 -7.56
CA ASP A 121 -9.65 -13.03 -8.24
C ASP A 121 -10.61 -11.84 -8.41
N GLY A 122 -10.83 -11.42 -9.65
CA GLY A 122 -11.71 -10.28 -9.95
C GLY A 122 -11.05 -8.93 -10.17
N TYR A 123 -9.70 -8.80 -10.13
CA TYR A 123 -9.01 -7.55 -10.44
C TYR A 123 -7.76 -7.75 -11.33
N LYS A 124 -7.58 -6.82 -12.27
CA LYS A 124 -6.35 -6.61 -13.03
C LYS A 124 -5.49 -5.60 -12.27
N ILE A 125 -4.21 -5.92 -12.12
CA ILE A 125 -3.25 -5.04 -11.45
C ILE A 125 -2.33 -4.42 -12.50
N GLN A 126 -2.14 -3.11 -12.46
CA GLN A 126 -1.13 -2.39 -13.25
C GLN A 126 -0.20 -1.65 -12.31
N VAL A 127 1.09 -1.65 -12.60
CA VAL A 127 2.10 -1.05 -11.73
C VAL A 127 2.88 0.01 -12.49
N TYR A 128 2.91 1.21 -11.94
CA TYR A 128 3.74 2.31 -12.41
C TYR A 128 4.82 2.59 -11.37
N ARG A 129 6.05 2.83 -11.81
CA ARG A 129 7.19 3.05 -10.91
C ARG A 129 7.99 4.26 -11.35
N SER A 130 8.38 5.09 -10.40
CA SER A 130 9.30 6.20 -10.55
C SER A 130 10.35 6.10 -9.45
N GLU A 131 11.35 6.97 -9.48
CA GLU A 131 12.44 6.98 -8.49
C GLU A 131 11.95 7.01 -7.04
N PHE A 132 10.87 7.74 -6.77
CA PHE A 132 10.36 7.97 -5.41
C PHE A 132 8.97 7.38 -5.16
N ARG A 133 8.36 6.71 -6.14
CA ARG A 133 6.97 6.25 -6.04
C ARG A 133 6.68 5.03 -6.89
N ALA A 134 6.02 4.01 -6.33
CA ALA A 134 5.29 2.99 -7.06
C ALA A 134 3.78 3.18 -6.87
N THR A 135 3.00 2.99 -7.93
CA THR A 135 1.54 3.06 -7.89
C THR A 135 0.96 1.77 -8.46
N TYR A 136 0.19 1.07 -7.63
CA TYR A 136 -0.55 -0.12 -7.97
C TYR A 136 -2.00 0.27 -8.26
N TYR A 137 -2.42 0.12 -9.51
CA TYR A 137 -3.80 0.31 -9.94
C TYR A 137 -4.52 -1.02 -9.93
N LEU A 138 -5.60 -1.13 -9.15
CA LEU A 138 -6.46 -2.29 -9.08
C LEU A 138 -7.75 -1.99 -9.84
N THR A 139 -7.92 -2.60 -11.01
CA THR A 139 -9.11 -2.45 -11.87
C THR A 139 -9.96 -3.72 -11.82
N PRO A 140 -11.27 -3.67 -11.51
CA PRO A 140 -12.12 -4.87 -11.54
C PRO A 140 -12.13 -5.54 -12.93
N THR A 141 -12.03 -6.87 -12.99
CA THR A 141 -12.11 -7.63 -14.25
C THR A 141 -13.53 -7.93 -14.71
N VAL A 142 -14.52 -7.77 -13.83
CA VAL A 142 -15.94 -7.96 -14.14
C VAL A 142 -16.64 -6.62 -13.97
N LYS A 143 -17.19 -6.07 -15.06
CA LYS A 143 -18.11 -4.91 -14.98
C LYS A 143 -19.33 -5.35 -14.16
N ARG A 144 -19.60 -4.64 -13.05
CA ARG A 144 -20.90 -4.75 -12.37
C ARG A 144 -22.01 -4.21 -13.25
#